data_AF-R7W2S0-F1
#
_entry.id   AF-R7W2S0-F1
#
_cell.length_a   1.000
_cell.length_b   1.000
_cell.length_c   1.000
_cell.angle_alpha   90.00
_cell.angle_beta   90.00
_cell.angle_gamma   90.00
#
_symmetry.space_group_name_H-M   'P 1'
#
loop_
_entity.id
_entity.type
_entity.pdbx_description
1 polymer ?
#
loop_
_entity_poly.entity_id
_entity_poly.type
_entity_poly.pdbx_seq_one_letter_code
_entity_poly.pdbx_strand_id
1 'polypeptide(L)'
;MDFCQIHEGRGGSSFSRGLTYAVEEGGSEEVQRGPDVAVWRKKGLGSLLSWGGRRNRGGMGASGRGRAGMRRSGVREAQRLSGIPVVLFPRSKSAPEGVPTAQLLNALRDLRVDFVLLAGYLKLIPGELVQAYPRSILNIHPSLLPAFGGKGYYGLKVHKAVIASGARYSGPTVHFVDEQFDTGRTLAQRVVPVLADDTPEQLAARVLHEEHHVYVDAVAALCEDRIVWREDGVPLIRTQTNPDAYA
;
A
#
# COMPACT_ATOMS: atom_id res chain seq x y z
N MET A 1 16.07 -9.62 29.69
CA MET A 1 16.27 -9.78 28.24
C MET A 1 15.52 -8.65 27.58
N ASP A 2 16.24 -7.64 27.12
CA ASP A 2 15.90 -6.29 27.62
C ASP A 2 15.42 -5.34 26.53
N PHE A 3 14.34 -4.62 26.86
CA PHE A 3 13.83 -3.53 26.03
C PHE A 3 14.78 -2.34 26.10
N CYS A 4 15.21 -1.84 24.94
CA CYS A 4 16.09 -0.68 24.86
C CYS A 4 15.33 0.60 25.26
N GLN A 5 15.54 1.08 26.48
CA GLN A 5 15.13 2.43 26.89
C GLN A 5 16.06 3.46 26.24
N ILE A 6 15.49 4.39 25.48
CA ILE A 6 16.25 5.52 24.91
C ILE A 6 16.23 6.67 25.92
N HIS A 7 17.40 7.04 26.44
CA HIS A 7 17.56 8.14 27.38
C HIS A 7 17.32 9.53 26.74
N GLU A 8 16.69 10.44 27.49
CA GLU A 8 16.69 11.87 27.17
C GLU A 8 18.07 12.50 27.44
N GLY A 9 18.90 12.60 26.40
CA GLY A 9 20.16 13.34 26.42
C GLY A 9 19.98 14.81 26.05
N ARG A 10 20.44 15.74 26.90
CA ARG A 10 20.31 17.19 26.66
C ARG A 10 21.29 17.69 25.58
N GLY A 11 20.80 18.52 24.65
CA GLY A 11 21.63 19.47 23.90
C GLY A 11 22.21 18.96 22.57
N GLY A 12 21.35 18.76 21.58
CA GLY A 12 21.77 18.52 20.19
C GLY A 12 20.56 18.44 19.25
N SER A 13 20.67 18.98 18.03
CA SER A 13 19.56 19.06 17.09
C SER A 13 19.29 17.73 16.37
N SER A 14 18.58 16.80 17.01
CA SER A 14 18.15 15.53 16.42
C SER A 14 16.68 15.58 15.96
N PHE A 15 16.47 15.75 14.65
CA PHE A 15 15.15 15.53 14.04
C PHE A 15 14.87 14.02 13.94
N SER A 16 14.14 13.47 14.90
CA SER A 16 13.63 12.10 14.85
C SER A 16 12.62 11.94 13.70
N ARG A 17 12.95 11.11 12.71
CA ARG A 17 12.11 10.86 11.54
C ARG A 17 11.18 9.67 11.81
N GLY A 18 9.90 9.94 12.08
CA GLY A 18 8.87 8.90 12.11
C GLY A 18 8.44 8.48 10.69
N LEU A 19 8.26 7.18 10.48
CA LEU A 19 7.35 6.70 9.42
C LEU A 19 5.92 6.87 9.93
N THR A 20 5.06 7.57 9.19
CA THR A 20 3.63 7.67 9.48
C THR A 20 2.85 6.87 8.46
N TYR A 21 2.68 5.57 8.72
CA TYR A 21 1.58 4.79 8.15
C TYR A 21 0.41 4.81 9.14
N ALA A 22 -0.81 4.95 8.63
CA ALA A 22 -2.02 5.01 9.45
C ALA A 22 -2.87 3.75 9.21
N VAL A 23 -2.61 2.71 10.00
CA VAL A 23 -3.42 1.49 10.04
C VAL A 23 -4.24 1.52 11.35
N GLU A 24 -5.54 1.23 11.25
CA GLU A 24 -6.47 1.19 12.39
C GLU A 24 -6.84 -0.27 12.66
N GLU A 25 -6.41 -0.82 13.80
CA GLU A 25 -6.69 -2.21 14.16
C GLU A 25 -8.09 -2.41 14.76
N GLY A 26 -8.66 -3.59 14.48
CA GLY A 26 -9.34 -4.37 15.51
C GLY A 26 -10.69 -3.85 16.04
N GLY A 27 -11.73 -3.89 15.22
CA GLY A 27 -13.12 -3.94 15.69
C GLY A 27 -13.86 -5.10 15.03
N SER A 28 -14.44 -6.01 15.82
CA SER A 28 -15.27 -7.10 15.29
C SER A 28 -16.58 -6.59 14.67
N GLU A 29 -17.13 -7.37 13.73
CA GLU A 29 -18.32 -7.09 12.89
C GLU A 29 -18.10 -6.21 11.65
N GLU A 30 -18.10 -6.88 10.48
CA GLU A 30 -18.40 -6.37 9.13
C GLU A 30 -17.81 -5.02 8.68
N VAL A 31 -16.50 -4.98 8.39
CA VAL A 31 -15.82 -3.80 7.85
C VAL A 31 -15.08 -4.10 6.53
N GLN A 32 -15.79 -3.99 5.40
CA GLN A 32 -15.14 -3.83 4.09
C GLN A 32 -14.66 -2.37 3.92
N ARG A 33 -13.35 -2.14 4.03
CA ARG A 33 -12.72 -0.84 3.71
C ARG A 33 -12.05 -0.89 2.33
N GLY A 34 -12.07 0.27 1.67
CA GLY A 34 -11.29 0.51 0.45
C GLY A 34 -9.84 0.93 0.77
N PRO A 35 -8.95 0.94 -0.23
CA PRO A 35 -7.50 0.94 -0.02
C PRO A 35 -6.84 2.31 -0.17
N ASP A 36 -5.57 2.38 0.27
CA ASP A 36 -4.80 3.60 0.44
C ASP A 36 -3.54 3.63 -0.45
N VAL A 37 -2.91 4.80 -0.60
CA VAL A 37 -1.68 4.95 -1.38
C VAL A 37 -0.71 5.91 -0.68
N ALA A 38 0.42 5.39 -0.22
CA ALA A 38 1.50 6.22 0.28
C ALA A 38 2.34 6.79 -0.87
N VAL A 39 2.96 7.94 -0.63
CA VAL A 39 3.90 8.59 -1.53
C VAL A 39 5.03 9.14 -0.69
N TRP A 40 6.28 8.86 -1.06
CA TRP A 40 7.40 9.03 -0.13
C TRP A 40 8.56 9.83 -0.74
N ARG A 41 9.31 10.45 0.17
CA ARG A 41 10.38 11.40 -0.15
C ARG A 41 11.58 11.18 0.77
N LYS A 42 12.74 10.99 0.16
CA LYS A 42 14.00 10.53 0.75
C LYS A 42 14.64 11.54 1.72
N LYS A 43 14.34 12.83 1.54
CA LYS A 43 14.79 13.93 2.42
C LYS A 43 13.70 15.00 2.65
N GLY A 44 12.56 14.59 3.22
CA GLY A 44 11.49 15.47 3.70
C GLY A 44 10.12 14.77 3.72
N LEU A 45 9.04 15.49 4.06
CA LEU A 45 7.69 14.93 4.12
C LEU A 45 7.32 14.10 2.87
N GLY A 46 6.77 12.91 3.11
CA GLY A 46 5.96 12.21 2.11
C GLY A 46 4.56 12.84 1.98
N SER A 47 3.82 12.38 0.98
CA SER A 47 2.42 12.71 0.71
C SER A 47 1.57 11.43 0.73
N LEU A 48 0.23 11.55 0.75
CA LEU A 48 -0.65 10.38 0.78
C LEU A 48 -1.73 10.56 -0.29
N LEU A 49 -1.75 9.71 -1.32
CA LEU A 49 -2.87 9.64 -2.24
C LEU A 49 -3.90 8.67 -1.64
N SER A 50 -5.19 8.93 -1.78
CA SER A 50 -6.19 7.87 -1.55
C SER A 50 -7.52 8.24 -2.20
N TRP A 51 -8.39 7.25 -2.31
CA TRP A 51 -9.65 7.34 -3.03
C TRP A 51 -10.84 6.95 -2.14
N GLY A 52 -11.66 7.94 -1.79
CA GLY A 52 -13.00 7.70 -1.26
C GLY A 52 -14.01 7.48 -2.38
N GLY A 53 -14.87 6.47 -2.27
CA GLY A 53 -15.98 6.23 -3.21
C GLY A 53 -17.16 5.51 -2.56
N ARG A 54 -18.41 5.94 -2.85
CA ARG A 54 -19.65 5.31 -2.35
C ARG A 54 -20.86 5.65 -3.24
N ARG A 55 -21.71 4.66 -3.57
CA ARG A 55 -23.08 4.72 -4.19
C ARG A 55 -23.55 3.28 -4.53
N ASN A 56 -24.82 2.88 -4.76
CA ASN A 56 -26.20 3.44 -4.80
C ASN A 56 -27.19 2.20 -4.82
N ARG A 57 -28.53 2.22 -4.68
CA ARG A 57 -29.61 3.18 -4.31
C ARG A 57 -30.91 2.36 -4.03
N GLY A 58 -31.72 2.71 -3.01
CA GLY A 58 -33.13 2.29 -2.88
C GLY A 58 -33.58 2.06 -1.42
N GLY A 59 -34.83 2.31 -1.02
CA GLY A 59 -35.95 2.96 -1.71
C GLY A 59 -37.21 3.08 -0.82
N MET A 60 -38.06 4.09 -1.07
CA MET A 60 -39.35 4.38 -0.37
C MET A 60 -39.26 4.71 1.14
N GLY A 61 -40.35 5.29 1.68
CA GLY A 61 -40.55 5.58 3.11
C GLY A 61 -40.13 6.99 3.53
N ALA A 62 -40.99 7.67 4.32
CA ALA A 62 -40.76 9.00 4.87
C ALA A 62 -41.08 9.04 6.38
N SER A 63 -40.69 10.15 7.02
CA SER A 63 -40.81 10.45 8.46
C SER A 63 -39.79 9.77 9.38
N GLY A 64 -39.44 10.45 10.49
CA GLY A 64 -38.37 10.09 11.42
C GLY A 64 -37.29 11.17 11.52
N ARG A 65 -37.29 11.97 12.60
CA ARG A 65 -36.26 13.00 12.85
C ARG A 65 -35.12 12.41 13.69
N GLY A 66 -33.88 12.47 13.21
CA GLY A 66 -32.70 12.03 13.97
C GLY A 66 -31.39 12.57 13.39
N ARG A 67 -30.50 13.12 14.24
CA ARG A 67 -29.17 13.61 13.85
C ARG A 67 -28.13 12.48 13.99
N ALA A 68 -27.45 12.10 12.90
CA ALA A 68 -26.22 11.31 12.94
C ALA A 68 -25.35 11.49 11.66
N GLY A 69 -25.13 12.74 11.25
CA GLY A 69 -24.45 13.06 9.98
C GLY A 69 -22.92 13.01 10.04
N MET A 70 -22.31 11.82 10.13
CA MET A 70 -20.86 11.66 9.91
C MET A 70 -20.49 10.22 9.49
N ARG A 71 -19.84 10.05 8.35
CA ARG A 71 -19.09 8.83 7.96
C ARG A 71 -17.91 9.24 7.07
N ARG A 72 -16.76 9.55 7.70
CA ARG A 72 -15.50 9.92 7.04
C ARG A 72 -14.80 8.68 6.49
N SER A 73 -13.95 8.83 5.48
CA SER A 73 -12.97 7.81 5.10
C SER A 73 -11.74 7.93 6.00
N GLY A 74 -11.12 6.81 6.40
CA GLY A 74 -9.99 6.79 7.35
C GLY A 74 -8.87 7.77 7.00
N VAL A 75 -8.50 7.82 5.72
CA VAL A 75 -7.55 8.79 5.12
C VAL A 75 -7.80 10.24 5.48
N ARG A 76 -9.06 10.70 5.48
CA ARG A 76 -9.37 12.11 5.78
C ARG A 76 -9.20 12.41 7.27
N GLU A 77 -9.26 11.39 8.13
CA GLU A 77 -8.90 11.49 9.54
C GLU A 77 -7.37 11.38 9.72
N ALA A 78 -6.72 10.42 9.05
CA ALA A 78 -5.26 10.27 9.03
C ALA A 78 -4.54 11.55 8.53
N GLN A 79 -5.08 12.21 7.50
CA GLN A 79 -4.64 13.53 7.03
C GLN A 79 -4.69 14.57 8.15
N ARG A 80 -5.82 14.64 8.86
CA ARG A 80 -6.04 15.60 9.96
C ARG A 80 -5.08 15.36 11.15
N LEU A 81 -4.65 14.11 11.36
CA LEU A 81 -3.76 13.71 12.44
C LEU A 81 -2.28 13.81 12.09
N SER A 82 -1.91 13.67 10.82
CA SER A 82 -0.51 13.60 10.35
C SER A 82 0.01 14.87 9.66
N GLY A 83 -0.88 15.76 9.20
CA GLY A 83 -0.50 16.93 8.40
C GLY A 83 -0.03 16.61 6.97
N ILE A 84 -0.12 15.35 6.54
CA ILE A 84 0.36 14.88 5.23
C ILE A 84 -0.54 15.42 4.10
N PRO A 85 0.01 15.98 3.01
CA PRO A 85 -0.79 16.41 1.86
C PRO A 85 -1.54 15.26 1.19
N VAL A 86 -2.84 15.44 0.93
CA VAL A 86 -3.68 14.46 0.22
C VAL A 86 -4.16 14.98 -1.12
N VAL A 87 -3.93 14.19 -2.18
CA VAL A 87 -4.50 14.40 -3.52
C VAL A 87 -5.35 13.18 -3.89
N LEU A 88 -6.52 13.44 -4.46
CA LEU A 88 -7.51 12.42 -4.79
C LEU A 88 -7.35 12.03 -6.26
N PHE A 89 -7.13 10.74 -6.56
CA PHE A 89 -6.83 10.27 -7.91
C PHE A 89 -7.40 8.86 -8.18
N PRO A 90 -7.80 8.53 -9.42
CA PRO A 90 -8.09 9.41 -10.56
C PRO A 90 -9.52 9.94 -10.50
N ARG A 91 -9.77 11.05 -11.21
CA ARG A 91 -11.12 11.56 -11.46
C ARG A 91 -12.02 10.49 -12.07
N SER A 92 -13.22 10.28 -11.51
CA SER A 92 -14.17 9.29 -12.02
C SER A 92 -15.62 9.64 -11.69
N LYS A 93 -16.59 8.87 -12.21
CA LYS A 93 -18.01 8.98 -11.82
C LYS A 93 -18.27 8.72 -10.32
N SER A 94 -17.32 8.07 -9.63
CA SER A 94 -17.35 7.75 -8.20
C SER A 94 -16.37 8.58 -7.35
N ALA A 95 -15.57 9.43 -7.97
CA ALA A 95 -14.77 10.51 -7.36
C ALA A 95 -14.66 11.69 -8.34
N PRO A 96 -15.74 12.48 -8.51
CA PRO A 96 -15.76 13.64 -9.42
C PRO A 96 -14.76 14.75 -9.01
N GLU A 97 -14.34 14.76 -7.75
CA GLU A 97 -13.33 15.64 -7.15
C GLU A 97 -11.88 15.19 -7.37
N GLY A 98 -11.66 14.00 -7.96
CA GLY A 98 -10.32 13.52 -8.28
C GLY A 98 -9.66 14.32 -9.42
N VAL A 99 -8.33 14.22 -9.52
CA VAL A 99 -7.54 14.89 -10.57
C VAL A 99 -7.26 13.96 -11.77
N PRO A 100 -6.99 14.50 -12.97
CA PRO A 100 -6.41 13.76 -14.10
C PRO A 100 -4.89 13.55 -13.95
N THR A 101 -4.32 12.61 -14.71
CA THR A 101 -2.90 12.20 -14.64
C THR A 101 -1.92 13.37 -14.72
N ALA A 102 -2.13 14.33 -15.62
CA ALA A 102 -1.25 15.49 -15.77
C ALA A 102 -1.21 16.40 -14.52
N GLN A 103 -2.33 16.54 -13.81
CA GLN A 103 -2.38 17.32 -12.56
C GLN A 103 -1.76 16.54 -11.39
N LEU A 104 -1.92 15.21 -11.36
CA LEU A 104 -1.18 14.36 -10.41
C LEU A 104 0.34 14.49 -10.63
N LEU A 105 0.81 14.34 -11.87
CA LEU A 105 2.23 14.45 -12.22
C LEU A 105 2.83 15.79 -11.79
N ASN A 106 2.12 16.90 -12.00
CA ASN A 106 2.59 18.21 -11.53
C ASN A 106 2.64 18.27 -10.00
N ALA A 107 1.59 17.84 -9.29
CA ALA A 107 1.58 17.83 -7.83
C ALA A 107 2.72 16.97 -7.22
N LEU A 108 3.02 15.80 -7.81
CA LEU A 108 4.14 14.95 -7.37
C LEU A 108 5.51 15.60 -7.63
N ARG A 109 5.68 16.33 -8.74
CA ARG A 109 6.89 17.11 -9.06
C ARG A 109 7.07 18.30 -8.10
N ASP A 110 6.00 19.06 -7.85
CA ASP A 110 6.00 20.23 -6.96
C ASP A 110 6.35 19.83 -5.51
N LEU A 111 5.79 18.71 -5.05
CA LEU A 111 6.11 18.08 -3.76
C LEU A 111 7.50 17.41 -3.73
N ARG A 112 8.21 17.32 -4.87
CA ARG A 112 9.51 16.66 -5.05
C ARG A 112 9.51 15.22 -4.52
N VAL A 113 8.48 14.48 -4.91
CA VAL A 113 8.31 13.04 -4.62
C VAL A 113 9.43 12.24 -5.28
N ASP A 114 10.06 11.35 -4.52
CA ASP A 114 11.04 10.39 -5.04
C ASP A 114 10.38 9.06 -5.42
N PHE A 115 9.39 8.61 -4.64
CA PHE A 115 8.76 7.27 -4.77
C PHE A 115 7.25 7.27 -4.53
N VAL A 116 6.52 6.35 -5.19
CA VAL A 116 5.08 6.10 -5.02
C VAL A 116 4.88 4.68 -4.49
N LEU A 117 4.00 4.51 -3.50
CA LEU A 117 3.82 3.26 -2.74
C LEU A 117 2.33 2.89 -2.68
N LEU A 118 1.89 2.03 -3.60
CA LEU A 118 0.50 1.60 -3.70
C LEU A 118 0.17 0.56 -2.61
N ALA A 119 -0.84 0.80 -1.77
CA ALA A 119 -1.27 -0.11 -0.70
C ALA A 119 -2.68 -0.64 -1.01
N GLY A 120 -2.77 -1.49 -2.05
CA GLY A 120 -4.02 -2.07 -2.55
C GLY A 120 -4.73 -1.25 -3.63
N TYR A 121 -4.04 -0.37 -4.35
CA TYR A 121 -4.65 0.51 -5.37
C TYR A 121 -5.27 -0.27 -6.55
N LEU A 122 -6.61 -0.30 -6.61
CA LEU A 122 -7.38 -1.21 -7.49
C LEU A 122 -7.52 -0.79 -8.97
N LYS A 123 -6.73 0.16 -9.46
CA LYS A 123 -6.84 0.69 -10.84
C LYS A 123 -5.49 0.54 -11.52
N LEU A 124 -5.48 0.41 -12.85
CA LEU A 124 -4.23 0.45 -13.59
C LEU A 124 -3.58 1.83 -13.42
N ILE A 125 -2.27 1.87 -13.23
CA ILE A 125 -1.51 3.12 -13.23
C ILE A 125 -1.35 3.59 -14.68
N PRO A 126 -1.58 4.88 -15.00
CA PRO A 126 -1.37 5.38 -16.37
C PRO A 126 0.11 5.30 -16.76
N GLY A 127 0.39 4.94 -18.01
CA GLY A 127 1.76 4.81 -18.52
C GLY A 127 2.59 6.09 -18.34
N GLU A 128 1.96 7.27 -18.44
CA GLU A 128 2.65 8.56 -18.22
C GLU A 128 3.13 8.74 -16.77
N LEU A 129 2.55 8.03 -15.80
CA LEU A 129 3.02 8.00 -14.41
C LEU A 129 4.14 6.96 -14.23
N VAL A 130 4.02 5.78 -14.83
CA VAL A 130 5.08 4.74 -14.84
C VAL A 130 6.37 5.29 -15.47
N GLN A 131 6.25 5.92 -16.63
CA GLN A 131 7.35 6.51 -17.39
C GLN A 131 7.98 7.73 -16.67
N ALA A 132 7.22 8.45 -15.84
CA ALA A 132 7.73 9.54 -15.02
C ALA A 132 8.40 9.08 -13.71
N TYR A 133 8.08 7.87 -13.23
CA TYR A 133 8.64 7.26 -12.02
C TYR A 133 9.26 5.87 -12.30
N PRO A 134 10.21 5.78 -13.25
CA PRO A 134 10.79 4.50 -13.66
C PRO A 134 11.54 3.85 -12.49
N ARG A 135 11.16 2.62 -12.13
CA ARG A 135 11.67 1.91 -10.94
C ARG A 135 11.44 2.65 -9.61
N SER A 136 10.47 3.58 -9.56
CA SER A 136 10.13 4.38 -8.39
C SER A 136 8.67 4.23 -7.91
N ILE A 137 7.91 3.31 -8.50
CA ILE A 137 6.57 2.93 -8.04
C ILE A 137 6.63 1.49 -7.50
N LEU A 138 6.31 1.29 -6.21
CA LEU A 138 6.05 -0.03 -5.63
C LEU A 138 4.54 -0.28 -5.48
N ASN A 139 4.17 -1.55 -5.55
CA ASN A 139 2.87 -2.06 -5.15
C ASN A 139 3.04 -3.32 -4.30
N ILE A 140 2.05 -3.59 -3.45
CA ILE A 140 1.90 -4.87 -2.75
C ILE A 140 0.63 -5.59 -3.20
N HIS A 141 0.73 -6.89 -3.40
CA HIS A 141 -0.36 -7.75 -3.88
C HIS A 141 -0.51 -9.02 -3.03
N PRO A 142 -1.73 -9.44 -2.63
CA PRO A 142 -2.00 -10.54 -1.69
C PRO A 142 -1.81 -11.97 -2.25
N SER A 143 -0.88 -12.18 -3.18
CA SER A 143 -0.46 -13.52 -3.62
C SER A 143 1.01 -13.57 -4.04
N LEU A 144 1.55 -14.79 -4.09
CA LEU A 144 2.88 -15.10 -4.62
C LEU A 144 2.87 -14.98 -6.15
N LEU A 145 3.13 -13.77 -6.64
CA LEU A 145 3.19 -13.47 -8.07
C LEU A 145 4.24 -14.35 -8.78
N PRO A 146 3.97 -14.80 -10.02
CA PRO A 146 2.84 -14.42 -10.89
C PRO A 146 1.51 -15.13 -10.60
N ALA A 147 1.44 -16.07 -9.64
CA ALA A 147 0.21 -16.78 -9.36
C ALA A 147 -0.85 -15.85 -8.73
N PHE A 148 -2.09 -15.92 -9.22
CA PHE A 148 -3.22 -15.08 -8.77
C PHE A 148 -2.97 -13.57 -8.85
N GLY A 149 -2.07 -13.13 -9.72
CA GLY A 149 -1.92 -11.73 -10.12
C GLY A 149 -2.78 -11.38 -11.34
N GLY A 150 -2.95 -10.09 -11.58
CA GLY A 150 -3.56 -9.55 -12.79
C GLY A 150 -5.03 -9.14 -12.62
N LYS A 151 -5.55 -8.50 -13.68
CA LYS A 151 -6.87 -7.86 -13.72
C LYS A 151 -8.00 -8.79 -13.29
N GLY A 152 -8.49 -8.60 -12.07
CA GLY A 152 -9.63 -9.32 -11.49
C GLY A 152 -9.32 -9.96 -10.14
N TYR A 153 -8.04 -10.21 -9.86
CA TYR A 153 -7.54 -10.64 -8.57
C TYR A 153 -7.31 -9.42 -7.68
N TYR A 154 -8.20 -9.18 -6.72
CA TYR A 154 -8.02 -8.13 -5.71
C TYR A 154 -8.82 -8.41 -4.44
N GLY A 155 -8.24 -8.08 -3.29
CA GLY A 155 -8.79 -8.36 -1.96
C GLY A 155 -9.25 -9.82 -1.82
N LEU A 156 -10.43 -10.02 -1.24
CA LEU A 156 -11.00 -11.34 -0.96
C LEU A 156 -11.13 -12.28 -2.17
N LYS A 157 -11.10 -11.76 -3.42
CA LYS A 157 -11.08 -12.60 -4.63
C LYS A 157 -9.79 -13.43 -4.76
N VAL A 158 -8.67 -12.90 -4.29
CA VAL A 158 -7.37 -13.57 -4.39
C VAL A 158 -7.35 -14.81 -3.51
N HIS A 159 -7.66 -14.65 -2.22
CA HIS A 159 -7.73 -15.77 -1.26
C HIS A 159 -8.78 -16.81 -1.65
N LYS A 160 -9.92 -16.39 -2.24
CA LYS A 160 -10.93 -17.30 -2.81
C LYS A 160 -10.37 -18.14 -3.96
N ALA A 161 -9.60 -17.55 -4.86
CA ALA A 161 -8.96 -18.28 -5.95
C ALA A 161 -7.81 -19.19 -5.48
N VAL A 162 -7.01 -18.74 -4.50
CA VAL A 162 -5.95 -19.54 -3.87
C VAL A 162 -6.54 -20.83 -3.28
N ILE A 163 -7.57 -20.72 -2.43
CA ILE A 163 -8.22 -21.89 -1.80
C ILE A 163 -8.86 -22.79 -2.88
N ALA A 164 -9.59 -22.20 -3.84
CA ALA A 164 -10.22 -22.97 -4.92
C ALA A 164 -9.23 -23.70 -5.84
N SER A 165 -7.97 -23.25 -5.92
CA SER A 165 -6.91 -23.94 -6.67
C SER A 165 -6.30 -25.15 -5.95
N GLY A 166 -6.55 -25.29 -4.63
CA GLY A 166 -5.88 -26.28 -3.80
C GLY A 166 -4.42 -25.97 -3.45
N ALA A 167 -3.92 -24.76 -3.74
CA ALA A 167 -2.58 -24.33 -3.34
C ALA A 167 -2.37 -24.49 -1.82
N ARG A 168 -1.19 -24.98 -1.42
CA ARG A 168 -0.81 -25.16 0.00
C ARG A 168 -0.05 -23.96 0.59
N TYR A 169 0.31 -23.01 -0.25
CA TYR A 169 1.04 -21.80 0.12
C TYR A 169 0.44 -20.59 -0.58
N SER A 170 0.51 -19.46 0.10
CA SER A 170 0.14 -18.13 -0.38
C SER A 170 1.11 -17.13 0.25
N GLY A 171 0.74 -15.85 0.28
CA GLY A 171 1.53 -14.80 0.91
C GLY A 171 1.70 -13.61 -0.03
N PRO A 172 2.19 -12.47 0.47
CA PRO A 172 2.26 -11.23 -0.29
C PRO A 172 3.47 -11.15 -1.23
N THR A 173 3.32 -10.36 -2.28
CA THR A 173 4.43 -9.89 -3.13
C THR A 173 4.50 -8.37 -3.14
N VAL A 174 5.68 -7.82 -2.82
CA VAL A 174 6.05 -6.44 -3.18
C VAL A 174 6.76 -6.47 -4.51
N HIS A 175 6.32 -5.63 -5.45
CA HIS A 175 6.91 -5.53 -6.78
C HIS A 175 6.97 -4.07 -7.26
N PHE A 176 7.85 -3.80 -8.21
CA PHE A 176 7.81 -2.56 -8.99
C PHE A 176 6.63 -2.59 -9.96
N VAL A 177 5.99 -1.45 -10.18
CA VAL A 177 4.84 -1.32 -11.10
C VAL A 177 5.33 -1.02 -12.51
N ASP A 178 4.70 -1.65 -13.50
CA ASP A 178 4.83 -1.37 -14.93
C ASP A 178 3.47 -0.92 -15.53
N GLU A 179 3.31 -0.94 -16.85
CA GLU A 179 2.06 -0.53 -17.52
C GLU A 179 0.96 -1.61 -17.50
N GLN A 180 1.15 -2.70 -16.77
CA GLN A 180 0.24 -3.84 -16.67
C GLN A 180 -0.08 -4.15 -15.18
N PHE A 181 -1.04 -5.05 -14.96
CA PHE A 181 -1.39 -5.48 -13.61
C PHE A 181 -0.45 -6.61 -13.17
N ASP A 182 0.32 -6.34 -12.11
CA ASP A 182 1.05 -7.33 -11.30
C ASP A 182 2.10 -8.16 -12.07
N THR A 183 2.62 -7.64 -13.19
CA THR A 183 3.69 -8.24 -14.01
C THR A 183 5.07 -7.65 -13.77
N GLY A 184 5.14 -6.46 -13.16
CA GLY A 184 6.41 -5.78 -12.91
C GLY A 184 7.29 -6.52 -11.90
N ARG A 185 8.59 -6.18 -11.89
CA ARG A 185 9.62 -6.99 -11.21
C ARG A 185 9.38 -7.11 -9.70
N THR A 186 9.17 -8.34 -9.23
CA THR A 186 9.19 -8.72 -7.81
C THR A 186 10.44 -8.19 -7.11
N LEU A 187 10.24 -7.58 -5.94
CA LEU A 187 11.29 -7.08 -5.05
C LEU A 187 11.40 -7.92 -3.77
N ALA A 188 10.26 -8.33 -3.18
CA ALA A 188 10.23 -9.13 -1.97
C ALA A 188 8.95 -9.97 -1.88
N GLN A 189 9.02 -11.13 -1.23
CA GLN A 189 7.89 -12.00 -0.92
C GLN A 189 7.98 -12.52 0.53
N ARG A 190 6.83 -12.94 1.07
CA ARG A 190 6.72 -13.76 2.28
C ARG A 190 5.78 -14.92 1.98
N VAL A 191 6.00 -16.07 2.60
CA VAL A 191 5.19 -17.28 2.36
C VAL A 191 4.36 -17.59 3.60
N VAL A 192 3.04 -17.71 3.42
CA VAL A 192 2.13 -18.22 4.45
C VAL A 192 1.56 -19.58 4.04
N PRO A 193 1.34 -20.51 4.98
CA PRO A 193 0.62 -21.74 4.69
C PRO A 193 -0.86 -21.45 4.41
N VAL A 194 -1.46 -22.27 3.54
CA VAL A 194 -2.91 -22.42 3.41
C VAL A 194 -3.30 -23.69 4.16
N LEU A 195 -4.13 -23.54 5.18
CA LEU A 195 -4.61 -24.63 6.03
C LEU A 195 -5.76 -25.40 5.35
N ALA A 196 -6.00 -26.63 5.79
CA ALA A 196 -7.01 -27.50 5.16
C ALA A 196 -8.46 -27.02 5.38
N ASP A 197 -8.67 -26.19 6.40
CA ASP A 197 -9.93 -25.64 6.90
C ASP A 197 -10.03 -24.12 6.76
N ASP A 198 -9.05 -23.46 6.12
CA ASP A 198 -9.04 -22.00 5.92
C ASP A 198 -10.29 -21.51 5.18
N THR A 199 -11.02 -20.56 5.79
CA THR A 199 -11.86 -19.65 5.00
C THR A 199 -11.00 -18.62 4.28
N PRO A 200 -11.49 -18.04 3.16
CA PRO A 200 -10.79 -16.96 2.46
C PRO A 200 -10.47 -15.74 3.34
N GLU A 201 -11.26 -15.51 4.38
CA GLU A 201 -11.10 -14.41 5.33
C GLU A 201 -10.00 -14.72 6.36
N GLN A 202 -9.87 -15.98 6.81
CA GLN A 202 -8.75 -16.42 7.66
C GLN A 202 -7.41 -16.37 6.91
N LEU A 203 -7.40 -16.85 5.66
CA LEU A 203 -6.23 -16.73 4.80
C LEU A 203 -5.90 -15.26 4.49
N ALA A 204 -6.90 -14.40 4.27
CA ALA A 204 -6.69 -12.96 4.08
C ALA A 204 -6.01 -12.31 5.29
N ALA A 205 -6.47 -12.60 6.51
CA ALA A 205 -5.86 -12.07 7.73
C ALA A 205 -4.40 -12.53 7.89
N ARG A 206 -4.09 -13.78 7.56
CA ARG A 206 -2.71 -14.31 7.59
C ARG A 206 -1.79 -13.66 6.55
N VAL A 207 -2.29 -13.43 5.33
CA VAL A 207 -1.55 -12.72 4.28
C VAL A 207 -1.34 -11.24 4.67
N LEU A 208 -2.36 -10.56 5.20
CA LEU A 208 -2.30 -9.15 5.61
C LEU A 208 -1.28 -8.89 6.72
N HIS A 209 -1.10 -9.83 7.65
CA HIS A 209 -0.03 -9.76 8.66
C HIS A 209 1.35 -9.67 8.00
N GLU A 210 1.65 -10.58 7.07
CA GLU A 210 2.89 -10.55 6.30
C GLU A 210 2.97 -9.32 5.36
N GLU A 211 1.84 -8.81 4.84
CA GLU A 211 1.83 -7.60 4.01
C GLU A 211 2.42 -6.40 4.76
N HIS A 212 2.01 -6.20 6.02
CA HIS A 212 2.53 -5.12 6.86
C HIS A 212 4.05 -5.25 7.06
N HIS A 213 4.54 -6.45 7.34
CA HIS A 213 5.97 -6.70 7.55
C HIS A 213 6.79 -6.53 6.26
N VAL A 214 6.44 -7.24 5.18
CA VAL A 214 7.22 -7.21 3.93
C VAL A 214 7.22 -5.83 3.27
N TYR A 215 6.13 -5.06 3.39
CA TYR A 215 6.09 -3.74 2.77
C TYR A 215 6.94 -2.73 3.53
N VAL A 216 6.95 -2.78 4.87
CA VAL A 216 7.84 -1.94 5.69
C VAL A 216 9.31 -2.29 5.42
N ASP A 217 9.66 -3.58 5.33
CA ASP A 217 11.01 -4.03 4.97
C ASP A 217 11.46 -3.50 3.59
N ALA A 218 10.59 -3.64 2.58
CA ALA A 218 10.87 -3.23 1.21
C ALA A 218 10.94 -1.69 1.04
N VAL A 219 10.08 -0.96 1.75
CA VAL A 219 10.12 0.51 1.80
C VAL A 219 11.38 0.97 2.51
N ALA A 220 11.75 0.39 3.65
CA ALA A 220 13.01 0.72 4.33
C ALA A 220 14.23 0.48 3.42
N ALA A 221 14.29 -0.63 2.69
CA ALA A 221 15.34 -0.89 1.72
C ALA A 221 15.40 0.15 0.57
N LEU A 222 14.25 0.65 0.11
CA LEU A 222 14.13 1.74 -0.87
C LEU A 222 14.57 3.09 -0.29
N CYS A 223 14.23 3.38 0.98
CA CYS A 223 14.64 4.57 1.70
C CYS A 223 16.16 4.63 1.94
N GLU A 224 16.78 3.47 2.16
CA GLU A 224 18.18 3.28 2.58
C GLU A 224 19.16 3.04 1.41
N ASP A 225 18.72 3.19 0.15
CA ASP A 225 19.51 2.88 -1.06
C ASP A 225 20.06 1.43 -1.13
N ARG A 226 19.40 0.48 -0.46
CA ARG A 226 19.81 -0.94 -0.45
C ARG A 226 19.30 -1.74 -1.64
N ILE A 227 18.41 -1.18 -2.46
CA ILE A 227 17.94 -1.85 -3.68
C ILE A 227 18.94 -1.65 -4.82
N VAL A 228 19.55 -2.74 -5.28
CA VAL A 228 20.41 -2.77 -6.47
C VAL A 228 19.75 -3.59 -7.58
N TRP A 229 20.21 -3.39 -8.82
CA TRP A 229 19.67 -4.08 -9.99
C TRP A 229 20.75 -4.94 -10.64
N ARG A 230 20.45 -6.23 -10.84
CA ARG A 230 21.24 -7.13 -11.67
C ARG A 230 21.12 -6.73 -13.15
N GLU A 231 22.06 -7.16 -13.97
CA GLU A 231 22.12 -6.83 -15.42
C GLU A 231 20.87 -7.31 -16.20
N ASP A 232 20.25 -8.42 -15.78
CA ASP A 232 18.98 -8.93 -16.32
C ASP A 232 17.72 -8.17 -15.82
N GLY A 233 17.92 -7.10 -15.06
CA GLY A 233 16.86 -6.27 -14.52
C GLY A 233 16.08 -6.93 -13.38
N VAL A 234 16.66 -7.87 -12.65
CA VAL A 234 16.12 -8.34 -11.36
C VAL A 234 16.64 -7.42 -10.24
N PRO A 235 15.75 -6.83 -9.40
CA PRO A 235 16.17 -6.09 -8.22
C PRO A 235 16.58 -7.04 -7.09
N LEU A 236 17.50 -6.61 -6.23
CA LEU A 236 17.92 -7.30 -5.01
C LEU A 236 17.95 -6.31 -3.84
N ILE A 237 17.61 -6.77 -2.64
CA ILE A 237 17.80 -6.02 -1.40
C ILE A 237 19.16 -6.40 -0.80
N ARG A 238 20.12 -5.46 -0.72
CA ARG A 238 21.35 -5.63 0.07
C ARG A 238 21.03 -5.78 1.55
N THR A 239 21.76 -6.62 2.26
CA THR A 239 21.69 -6.65 3.74
C THR A 239 22.28 -5.36 4.34
N GLN A 240 21.87 -5.02 5.57
CA GLN A 240 22.45 -3.87 6.29
C GLN A 240 23.85 -4.17 6.85
N THR A 241 24.22 -5.44 7.04
CA THR A 241 25.47 -5.89 7.70
C THR A 241 26.58 -6.28 6.73
N ASN A 242 26.25 -6.62 5.48
CA ASN A 242 27.23 -6.93 4.43
C ASN A 242 26.72 -6.40 3.06
N PRO A 243 27.42 -5.46 2.40
CA PRO A 243 27.00 -4.89 1.12
C PRO A 243 27.08 -5.87 -0.07
N ASP A 244 27.81 -6.98 0.08
CA ASP A 244 27.95 -8.04 -0.93
C ASP A 244 26.95 -9.20 -0.72
N ALA A 245 26.18 -9.16 0.38
CA ALA A 245 25.10 -10.11 0.66
C ALA A 245 23.72 -9.50 0.39
N TYR A 246 22.77 -10.37 0.04
CA TYR A 246 21.40 -10.02 -0.30
C TYR A 246 20.39 -10.76 0.60
N ALA A 247 19.20 -10.19 0.75
CA ALA A 247 18.07 -10.70 1.52
C ALA A 247 16.89 -11.07 0.61
#